data_AF-A0A3C0GLF2-F1
#
_entry.id   AF-A0A3C0GLF2-F1
#
_cell.length_a   1.000
_cell.length_b   1.000
_cell.length_c   1.000
_cell.angle_alpha   90.00
_cell.angle_beta   90.00
_cell.angle_gamma   90.00
#
_symmetry.space_group_name_H-M   'P 1'
#
loop_
_entity.id
_entity.type
_entity.pdbx_description
1 polymer ?
#
loop_
_entity_poly.entity_id
_entity_poly.type
_entity_poly.pdbx_seq_one_letter_code
_entity_poly.pdbx_strand_id
1 'polypeptide(L)' 'LFNYLMENGVVTDWREPNVIRLAPAPFYSTFEDMYRFGQILKEGVLAN' A
#
# COMPACT_ATOMS: atom_id res chain seq x y z
N LEU A 1 -4.80 -0.45 9.22
CA LEU A 1 -3.98 -0.08 8.03
C LEU A 1 -3.87 -1.21 7.00
N PHE A 2 -3.34 -2.41 7.33
CA PHE A 2 -3.19 -3.50 6.35
C PHE A 2 -4.49 -3.87 5.61
N ASN A 3 -5.57 -4.16 6.36
CA ASN A 3 -6.87 -4.51 5.76
C ASN A 3 -7.42 -3.37 4.88
N TYR A 4 -7.29 -2.12 5.33
CA TYR A 4 -7.69 -0.94 4.55
C TYR A 4 -6.95 -0.86 3.21
N LEU A 5 -5.64 -1.11 3.19
CA LEU A 5 -4.85 -1.14 1.95
C LEU A 5 -5.35 -2.25 1.01
N MET A 6 -5.60 -3.45 1.53
CA MET A 6 -6.11 -4.59 0.76
C MET A 6 -7.50 -4.31 0.16
N GLU A 7 -8.42 -3.71 0.93
CA GLU A 7 -9.77 -3.35 0.47
C GLU A 7 -9.74 -2.28 -0.65
N ASN A 8 -8.74 -1.40 -0.63
CA ASN A 8 -8.51 -0.40 -1.68
C ASN A 8 -7.66 -0.92 -2.85
N GLY A 9 -7.46 -2.25 -2.96
CA GLY A 9 -6.77 -2.89 -4.07
C GLY A 9 -5.24 -2.83 -4.00
N VAL A 10 -4.66 -2.40 -2.89
CA VAL A 10 -3.21 -2.40 -2.68
C VAL A 10 -2.79 -3.75 -2.09
N VAL A 11 -2.23 -4.61 -2.93
CA VAL A 11 -1.70 -5.92 -2.51
C VAL A 11 -0.38 -5.72 -1.78
N THR A 12 -0.34 -6.08 -0.49
CA THR A 12 0.85 -5.98 0.36
C THR A 12 1.08 -7.26 1.16
N ASP A 13 2.26 -7.38 1.75
CA ASP A 13 2.63 -8.52 2.59
C ASP A 13 2.75 -8.11 4.07
N TRP A 14 2.09 -8.85 4.96
CA TRP A 14 2.17 -8.65 6.41
C TRP A 14 3.31 -9.47 7.01
N ARG A 15 4.08 -8.86 7.91
CA ARG A 15 5.19 -9.49 8.62
C ARG A 15 5.13 -9.18 10.11
N GLU A 16 5.29 -10.22 10.91
CA GLU A 16 5.32 -10.07 12.37
C GLU A 16 6.65 -9.47 12.86
N PRO A 17 6.62 -8.63 13.91
CA PRO A 17 5.44 -7.96 14.46
C PRO A 17 5.17 -6.62 13.74
N ASN A 18 3.93 -6.41 13.29
CA ASN A 18 3.39 -5.11 12.82
C ASN A 18 4.13 -4.43 11.65
N VAL A 19 4.63 -5.20 10.68
CA VAL A 19 5.29 -4.66 9.47
C VAL A 19 4.44 -4.94 8.23
N ILE A 20 4.27 -3.93 7.38
CA ILE A 20 3.68 -4.07 6.04
C ILE A 20 4.79 -3.85 5.00
N ARG A 21 4.96 -4.79 4.07
CA ARG A 21 5.93 -4.67 2.97
C ARG A 21 5.21 -4.40 1.65
N LEU A 22 5.77 -3.46 0.89
CA LEU A 22 5.38 -3.15 -0.47
C LEU A 22 6.63 -3.21 -1.35
N ALA A 23 6.56 -3.92 -2.47
CA ALA A 23 7.64 -4.01 -3.45
C ALA A 23 7.07 -3.83 -4.87
N PRO A 24 7.08 -2.60 -5.42
CA PRO A 24 6.68 -2.37 -6.80
C PRO A 24 7.70 -3.01 -7.74
N ALA A 25 7.23 -3.84 -8.67
CA ALA A 25 8.11 -4.43 -9.68
C ALA A 25 8.30 -3.47 -10.86
N PRO A 26 9.54 -3.16 -11.26
CA PRO A 26 9.81 -2.18 -12.32
C PRO A 26 9.15 -2.47 -13.66
N PHE A 27 8.90 -3.75 -13.98
CA PHE A 27 8.33 -4.14 -15.28
C PHE A 27 6.85 -3.81 -15.45
N TYR A 28 6.10 -3.69 -14.35
CA TYR A 28 4.64 -3.55 -14.41
C TYR A 28 4.07 -2.55 -13.38
N SER A 29 4.91 -1.84 -12.65
CA SER A 29 4.49 -0.77 -11.74
C SER A 29 4.89 0.58 -12.32
N THR A 30 3.94 1.48 -12.48
CA THR A 30 4.21 2.83 -12.99
C THR A 30 4.44 3.81 -11.83
N PHE A 31 5.02 4.98 -12.14
CA PHE A 31 5.09 6.08 -11.17
C PHE A 31 3.70 6.58 -10.76
N GLU A 32 2.71 6.50 -11.65
CA GLU A 32 1.33 6.86 -11.35
C GLU A 32 0.71 5.90 -10.34
N ASP A 33 0.95 4.59 -10.47
CA ASP A 33 0.48 3.59 -9.48
C ASP A 33 1.06 3.89 -8.09
N MET A 34 2.35 4.26 -8.03
CA MET A 34 3.01 4.63 -6.77
C MET A 34 2.46 5.93 -6.18
N TYR A 35 2.11 6.90 -7.02
CA TYR A 35 1.44 8.11 -6.57
C TYR A 35 0.05 7.82 -5.99
N ARG A 36 -0.75 6.99 -6.68
CA ARG A 36 -2.08 6.55 -6.22
C ARG A 36 -1.97 5.78 -4.90
N PHE A 37 -1.02 4.85 -4.79
CA PHE A 37 -0.70 4.17 -3.54
C PHE A 37 -0.40 5.18 -2.42
N GLY A 38 0.41 6.20 -2.69
CA GLY A 38 0.73 7.24 -1.71
C GLY A 38 -0.49 8.00 -1.20
N GLN A 39 -1.48 8.30 -2.06
CA GLN A 39 -2.73 8.93 -1.63
C GLN A 39 -3.55 8.01 -0.73
N ILE A 40 -3.74 6.74 -1.13
CA ILE A 40 -4.47 5.74 -0.33
C ILE A 40 -3.78 5.55 1.02
N LEU A 41 -2.45 5.42 1.04
CA LEU A 41 -1.69 5.28 2.29
C LEU A 41 -1.89 6.48 3.21
N LYS A 42 -1.80 7.70 2.66
CA LYS A 42 -1.99 8.93 3.43
C LYS A 42 -3.39 8.98 4.04
N GLU A 43 -4.42 8.68 3.27
CA GLU A 43 -5.81 8.64 3.76
C GLU A 43 -5.98 7.58 4.86
N GLY A 44 -5.48 6.36 4.64
CA GLY A 44 -5.55 5.28 5.63
C GLY A 44 -4.81 5.56 6.93
N VAL A 45 -3.73 6.35 6.89
CA VAL A 45 -2.97 6.79 8.08
C VAL A 45 -3.66 7.94 8.82
N LEU A 46 -4.36 8.84 8.11
CA LEU A 46 -5.04 9.98 8.75
C LEU A 46 -6.44 9.63 9.28
N ALA A 47 -7.09 8.61 8.70
CA ALA A 47 -8.43 8.18 9.10
C ALA A 47 -8.45 7.18 10.28
N ASN A 48 -7.30 6.62 10.66
CA ASN A 48 -7.13 5.69 11.79
C ASN A 48 -6.16 6.27 12.83
#